data_AF-A0A3Q2WZ93-F1
#
_entry.id   AF-A0A3Q2WZ93-F1
#
_cell.length_a   1.000
_cell.length_b   1.000
_cell.length_c   1.000
_cell.angle_alpha   90.00
_cell.angle_beta   90.00
_cell.angle_gamma   90.00
#
_symmetry.space_group_name_H-M   'P 1'
#
loop_
_entity.id
_entity.type
_entity.pdbx_description
1 polymer ?
#
loop_
_entity_poly.entity_id
_entity_poly.type
_entity_poly.pdbx_seq_one_letter_code
_entity_poly.pdbx_strand_id
1 'polypeptide(L)'
;MAHVGNGAAAEEEDCFEDAFDRIPAAGSMDLQTAIQETQCALNLVLNNKFSQALDLLKPWWRDSMYHALGYSSILVMQATMTFEHRDIQTAMATIKEALHTCQRFRKKNSMVGSLSGLISKQSNLQEGEMHAELCYAECLLQKATLTFVQDENMISFIKGGIKIRTSYQIYKDCQNVLNATQDVAGQSDSFRQFEGGVKLGIGSFNLVSCFFLIHRSQLM
;
A
#
# COMPACT_ATOMS: atom_id res chain seq x y z
N MET A 1 -58.81 -55.94 23.89
CA MET A 1 -58.25 -55.16 25.02
C MET A 1 -57.88 -53.80 24.49
N ALA A 2 -58.25 -52.77 25.27
CA ALA A 2 -58.35 -51.38 24.86
C ALA A 2 -57.01 -50.75 24.47
N HIS A 3 -57.07 -49.92 23.42
CA HIS A 3 -56.02 -49.01 23.00
C HIS A 3 -56.17 -47.70 23.79
N VAL A 4 -55.27 -47.45 24.73
CA VAL A 4 -55.04 -46.17 25.41
C VAL A 4 -53.58 -45.88 25.09
N GLY A 5 -53.23 -44.91 24.24
CA GLY A 5 -53.53 -43.50 24.40
C GLY A 5 -52.41 -42.87 25.21
N ASN A 6 -51.35 -42.41 24.54
CA ASN A 6 -50.54 -41.32 25.09
C ASN A 6 -49.89 -40.55 23.93
N GLY A 7 -50.44 -39.36 23.68
CA GLY A 7 -49.81 -38.36 22.83
C GLY A 7 -48.60 -37.80 23.54
N ALA A 8 -47.50 -37.70 22.81
CA ALA A 8 -46.45 -36.73 23.09
C ALA A 8 -46.44 -35.81 21.86
N ALA A 9 -46.92 -34.59 22.07
CA ALA A 9 -46.80 -33.51 21.11
C ALA A 9 -45.31 -33.30 20.82
N ALA A 10 -44.95 -33.24 19.54
CA ALA A 10 -43.64 -32.79 19.12
C ALA A 10 -43.57 -31.29 19.43
N GLU A 11 -42.90 -30.94 20.52
CA GLU A 11 -42.46 -29.56 20.75
C GLU A 11 -41.26 -29.34 19.81
N GLU A 12 -41.47 -28.55 18.76
CA GLU A 12 -40.40 -28.00 17.92
C GLU A 12 -39.53 -27.12 18.82
N GLU A 13 -38.34 -27.64 19.16
CA GLU A 13 -37.32 -26.89 19.85
C GLU A 13 -36.71 -25.91 18.83
N ASP A 14 -37.30 -24.71 18.75
CA ASP A 14 -36.72 -23.57 18.04
C ASP A 14 -35.35 -23.28 18.67
N CYS A 15 -34.29 -23.76 18.02
CA CYS A 15 -32.92 -23.41 18.35
C CYS A 15 -32.73 -21.94 17.96
N PHE A 16 -33.10 -21.03 18.86
CA PHE A 16 -32.74 -19.62 18.75
C PHE A 16 -31.22 -19.53 18.76
N GLU A 17 -30.65 -19.32 17.58
CA GLU A 17 -29.24 -19.05 17.40
C GLU A 17 -28.94 -17.69 18.05
N ASP A 18 -28.37 -17.72 19.26
CA ASP A 18 -28.01 -16.51 19.99
C ASP A 18 -27.14 -15.62 19.11
N ALA A 19 -27.60 -14.38 18.90
CA ALA A 19 -26.84 -13.36 18.21
C ALA A 19 -25.47 -13.23 18.88
N PHE A 20 -24.38 -13.27 18.10
CA PHE A 20 -23.01 -13.20 18.60
C PHE A 20 -22.85 -12.11 19.68
N ASP A 21 -22.72 -12.52 20.95
CA ASP A 21 -22.49 -11.67 22.14
C ASP A 21 -21.16 -10.90 22.11
N ARG A 22 -20.42 -10.99 21.00
CA ARG A 22 -19.19 -10.27 20.75
C ARG A 22 -19.26 -9.69 19.35
N ILE A 23 -19.57 -8.40 19.27
CA ILE A 23 -19.16 -7.57 18.12
C ILE A 23 -17.66 -7.84 17.95
N PRO A 24 -17.20 -8.41 16.83
CA PRO A 24 -15.78 -8.55 16.58
C PRO A 24 -15.18 -7.15 16.72
N ALA A 25 -14.21 -6.97 17.61
CA ALA A 25 -13.41 -5.75 17.65
C ALA A 25 -13.03 -5.43 16.20
N ALA A 26 -13.39 -4.23 15.71
CA ALA A 26 -13.20 -3.83 14.32
C ALA A 26 -11.85 -4.35 13.81
N GLY A 27 -11.90 -5.33 12.91
CA GLY A 27 -10.73 -6.10 12.52
C GLY A 27 -9.64 -5.16 12.01
N SER A 28 -8.40 -5.41 12.39
CA SER A 28 -7.25 -4.76 11.74
C SER A 28 -7.37 -4.99 10.23
N MET A 29 -7.32 -3.92 9.44
CA MET A 29 -7.40 -3.99 7.97
C MET A 29 -6.37 -4.99 7.42
N ASP A 30 -6.83 -6.00 6.68
CA ASP A 30 -5.95 -6.97 6.06
C ASP A 30 -5.34 -6.45 4.74
N LEU A 31 -4.20 -7.03 4.37
CA LEU A 31 -3.43 -6.58 3.20
C LEU A 31 -4.20 -6.75 1.89
N GLN A 32 -4.91 -7.87 1.73
CA GLN A 32 -5.58 -8.20 0.47
C GLN A 32 -6.75 -7.23 0.23
N THR A 33 -7.58 -7.01 1.24
CA THR A 33 -8.67 -6.02 1.20
C THR A 33 -8.11 -4.62 0.93
N ALA A 34 -7.02 -4.23 1.59
CA ALA A 34 -6.42 -2.91 1.37
C ALA A 34 -5.93 -2.70 -0.08
N ILE A 35 -5.35 -3.73 -0.70
CA ILE A 35 -4.96 -3.71 -2.11
C ILE A 35 -6.20 -3.57 -2.99
N GLN A 36 -7.24 -4.37 -2.75
CA GLN A 36 -8.47 -4.36 -3.55
C GLN A 36 -9.21 -3.02 -3.45
N GLU A 37 -9.37 -2.46 -2.26
CA GLU A 37 -9.99 -1.16 -2.05
C GLU A 37 -9.20 -0.04 -2.74
N THR A 38 -7.87 -0.12 -2.71
CA THR A 38 -7.00 0.84 -3.41
C THR A 38 -7.08 0.70 -4.93
N GLN A 39 -7.24 -0.51 -5.47
CA GLN A 39 -7.51 -0.73 -6.89
C GLN A 39 -8.88 -0.17 -7.30
N CYS A 40 -9.91 -0.33 -6.47
CA CYS A 40 -11.21 0.31 -6.67
C CYS A 40 -11.08 1.83 -6.66
N ALA A 41 -10.33 2.41 -5.72
CA ALA A 41 -10.08 3.86 -5.67
C ALA A 41 -9.33 4.35 -6.93
N LEU A 42 -8.34 3.60 -7.42
CA LEU A 42 -7.66 3.91 -8.68
C LEU A 42 -8.65 3.92 -9.86
N ASN A 43 -9.53 2.92 -9.95
CA ASN A 43 -10.57 2.90 -10.99
C ASN A 43 -11.51 4.11 -10.89
N LEU A 44 -11.87 4.54 -9.67
CA LEU A 44 -12.67 5.75 -9.46
C LEU A 44 -11.92 7.00 -9.94
N VAL A 45 -10.63 7.13 -9.62
CA VAL A 45 -9.76 8.23 -10.10
C VAL A 45 -9.70 8.26 -11.63
N LEU A 46 -9.48 7.11 -12.27
CA LEU A 46 -9.42 7.01 -13.74
C LEU A 46 -10.76 7.35 -14.41
N ASN A 47 -11.87 7.19 -13.69
CA ASN A 47 -13.21 7.62 -14.11
C ASN A 47 -13.57 9.04 -13.64
N ASN A 48 -12.59 9.85 -13.25
CA ASN A 48 -12.75 11.23 -12.73
C ASN A 48 -13.62 11.35 -11.47
N LYS A 49 -13.82 10.26 -10.71
CA LYS A 49 -14.60 10.22 -9.46
C LYS A 49 -13.69 10.39 -8.23
N PHE A 50 -12.91 11.47 -8.20
CA PHE A 50 -11.92 11.73 -7.15
C PHE A 50 -12.52 11.77 -5.74
N SER A 51 -13.66 12.42 -5.54
CA SER A 51 -14.32 12.49 -4.23
C SER A 51 -14.69 11.11 -3.69
N GLN A 52 -15.26 10.25 -4.54
CA GLN A 52 -15.61 8.87 -4.16
C GLN A 52 -14.37 8.03 -3.84
N ALA A 53 -13.29 8.22 -4.59
CA ALA A 53 -12.01 7.55 -4.31
C ALA A 53 -11.44 7.98 -2.95
N LEU A 54 -11.48 9.28 -2.63
CA LEU A 54 -11.04 9.79 -1.33
C LEU A 54 -11.93 9.28 -0.20
N ASP A 55 -13.24 9.29 -0.37
CA ASP A 55 -14.19 8.80 0.64
C ASP A 55 -14.01 7.30 0.92
N LEU A 56 -13.70 6.50 -0.11
CA LEU A 56 -13.36 5.08 0.05
C LEU A 56 -12.09 4.87 0.88
N LEU A 57 -11.05 5.69 0.67
CA LEU A 57 -9.75 5.48 1.31
C LEU A 57 -9.63 6.11 2.71
N LYS A 58 -10.43 7.15 2.97
CA LYS A 58 -10.38 7.97 4.18
C LYS A 58 -10.60 7.24 5.52
N PRO A 59 -11.34 6.13 5.61
CA PRO A 59 -11.47 5.41 6.89
C PRO A 59 -10.15 4.79 7.36
N TRP A 60 -9.27 4.38 6.43
CA TRP A 60 -8.11 3.53 6.74
C TRP A 60 -6.74 4.16 6.41
N TRP A 61 -6.70 5.38 5.86
CA TRP A 61 -5.44 5.99 5.39
C TRP A 61 -4.35 6.19 6.45
N ARG A 62 -4.68 6.12 7.75
CA ARG A 62 -3.68 6.19 8.85
C ARG A 62 -3.27 4.84 9.41
N ASP A 63 -4.02 3.79 9.07
CA ASP A 63 -3.90 2.47 9.70
C ASP A 63 -3.58 1.37 8.68
N SER A 64 -3.58 1.67 7.38
CA SER A 64 -3.24 0.74 6.30
C SER A 64 -2.31 1.39 5.28
N MET A 65 -1.19 0.73 4.95
CA MET A 65 -0.16 1.28 4.05
C MET A 65 -0.68 1.59 2.64
N TYR A 66 -1.57 0.75 2.10
CA TYR A 66 -2.13 0.92 0.76
C TYR A 66 -3.12 2.07 0.70
N HIS A 67 -3.98 2.18 1.73
CA HIS A 67 -4.86 3.33 1.89
C HIS A 67 -4.11 4.64 2.08
N ALA A 68 -3.03 4.61 2.88
CA ALA A 68 -2.16 5.75 3.09
C ALA A 68 -1.52 6.22 1.77
N LEU A 69 -0.94 5.27 1.01
CA LEU A 69 -0.38 5.53 -0.31
C LEU A 69 -1.45 6.06 -1.26
N GLY A 70 -2.57 5.37 -1.44
CA GLY A 70 -3.63 5.77 -2.37
C GLY A 70 -4.21 7.15 -2.05
N TYR A 71 -4.55 7.40 -0.78
CA TYR A 71 -5.15 8.68 -0.36
C TYR A 71 -4.17 9.84 -0.56
N SER A 72 -2.92 9.66 -0.15
CA SER A 72 -1.87 10.66 -0.37
C SER A 72 -1.56 10.88 -1.85
N SER A 73 -1.58 9.83 -2.67
CA SER A 73 -1.35 9.90 -4.13
C SER A 73 -2.39 10.75 -4.84
N ILE A 74 -3.66 10.63 -4.44
CA ILE A 74 -4.76 11.43 -5.01
C ILE A 74 -4.56 12.90 -4.65
N LEU A 75 -4.23 13.22 -3.39
CA LEU A 75 -3.97 14.60 -2.99
C LEU A 75 -2.72 15.18 -3.65
N VAL A 76 -1.67 14.38 -3.83
CA VAL A 76 -0.47 14.77 -4.61
C VAL A 76 -0.88 15.11 -6.04
N MET A 77 -1.67 14.26 -6.69
CA MET A 77 -2.15 14.50 -8.04
C MET A 77 -2.93 15.82 -8.13
N GLN A 78 -3.89 16.05 -7.22
CA GLN A 78 -4.65 17.30 -7.15
C GLN A 78 -3.72 18.51 -6.97
N ALA A 79 -2.81 18.47 -6.01
CA ALA A 79 -1.85 19.56 -5.77
C ALA A 79 -0.96 19.85 -6.99
N THR A 80 -0.53 18.81 -7.72
CA THR A 80 0.27 18.97 -8.94
C THR A 80 -0.55 19.44 -10.15
N MET A 81 -1.87 19.25 -10.14
CA MET A 81 -2.75 19.73 -11.21
C MET A 81 -3.20 21.17 -10.97
N THR A 82 -3.50 21.54 -9.72
CA THR A 82 -3.99 22.88 -9.37
C THR A 82 -2.85 23.87 -9.17
N PHE A 83 -1.67 23.40 -8.74
CA PHE A 83 -0.57 24.23 -8.27
C PHE A 83 -0.97 25.22 -7.16
N GLU A 84 -2.09 25.00 -6.48
CA GLU A 84 -2.52 25.85 -5.37
C GLU A 84 -1.67 25.57 -4.14
N HIS A 85 -1.13 26.63 -3.53
CA HIS A 85 -0.27 26.50 -2.35
C HIS A 85 -0.94 25.72 -1.21
N ARG A 86 -2.25 25.93 -0.99
CA ARG A 86 -3.03 25.22 0.03
C ARG A 86 -3.07 23.71 -0.25
N ASP A 87 -3.27 23.32 -1.50
CA ASP A 87 -3.35 21.91 -1.90
C ASP A 87 -1.97 21.25 -1.77
N ILE A 88 -0.90 21.95 -2.17
CA ILE A 88 0.48 21.50 -2.00
C ILE A 88 0.82 21.26 -0.53
N GLN A 89 0.47 22.20 0.38
CA GLN A 89 0.72 22.01 1.81
C GLN A 89 -0.08 20.83 2.38
N THR A 90 -1.33 20.67 1.95
CA THR A 90 -2.19 19.56 2.38
C THR A 90 -1.63 18.21 1.91
N ALA A 91 -1.22 18.11 0.65
CA ALA A 91 -0.60 16.92 0.10
C ALA A 91 0.75 16.64 0.79
N MET A 92 1.56 17.66 1.06
CA MET A 92 2.84 17.54 1.75
C MET A 92 2.70 17.04 3.20
N ALA A 93 1.65 17.48 3.92
CA ALA A 93 1.33 16.96 5.24
C ALA A 93 0.87 15.49 5.15
N THR A 94 -0.02 15.20 4.21
CA THR A 94 -0.59 13.86 4.05
C THR A 94 0.45 12.83 3.63
N ILE A 95 1.36 13.15 2.70
CA ILE A 95 2.42 12.22 2.28
C ILE A 95 3.44 11.96 3.39
N LYS A 96 3.66 12.92 4.32
CA LYS A 96 4.50 12.70 5.51
C LYS A 96 3.86 11.68 6.46
N GLU A 97 2.55 11.80 6.67
CA GLU A 97 1.78 10.83 7.46
C GLU A 97 1.72 9.46 6.78
N ALA A 98 1.61 9.42 5.44
CA ALA A 98 1.66 8.17 4.69
C ALA A 98 3.02 7.46 4.81
N LEU A 99 4.13 8.21 4.73
CA LEU A 99 5.47 7.69 5.01
C LEU A 99 5.58 7.15 6.44
N HIS A 100 5.04 7.87 7.43
CA HIS A 100 5.03 7.40 8.82
C HIS A 100 4.21 6.12 8.98
N THR A 101 3.05 6.04 8.33
CA THR A 101 2.20 4.84 8.32
C THR A 101 2.95 3.67 7.72
N CYS A 102 3.51 3.80 6.51
CA CYS A 102 4.32 2.75 5.89
C CYS A 102 5.51 2.35 6.78
N GLN A 103 6.18 3.30 7.42
CA GLN A 103 7.30 3.04 8.33
C GLN A 103 6.91 2.23 9.57
N ARG A 104 5.65 2.28 10.03
CA ARG A 104 5.17 1.42 11.12
C ARG A 104 5.08 -0.05 10.71
N PHE A 105 4.81 -0.31 9.42
CA PHE A 105 4.78 -1.64 8.84
C PHE A 105 6.18 -2.14 8.42
N ARG A 106 7.14 -1.24 8.22
CA ARG A 106 8.56 -1.59 8.02
C ARG A 106 9.21 -2.00 9.35
N LYS A 107 9.98 -3.09 9.37
CA LYS A 107 10.67 -3.55 10.59
C LYS A 107 11.52 -2.44 11.22
N LYS A 108 11.44 -2.30 12.55
CA LYS A 108 12.38 -1.49 13.34
C LYS A 108 13.68 -2.23 13.73
N ASN A 109 13.78 -3.56 13.59
CA ASN A 109 14.96 -4.36 13.99
C ASN A 109 15.17 -5.59 13.08
N SER A 110 15.82 -5.45 11.93
CA SER A 110 16.34 -6.61 11.18
C SER A 110 17.77 -6.37 10.69
N MET A 111 18.59 -5.81 11.57
CA MET A 111 20.00 -6.16 11.62
C MET A 111 20.10 -7.26 12.71
N VAL A 112 20.69 -8.40 12.37
CA VAL A 112 20.94 -9.60 13.23
C VAL A 112 19.90 -10.73 13.13
N GLY A 113 20.31 -11.84 12.49
CA GLY A 113 20.07 -13.19 13.02
C GLY A 113 19.04 -14.09 12.30
N SER A 114 19.55 -15.09 11.58
CA SER A 114 18.90 -16.39 11.31
C SER A 114 17.64 -16.44 10.44
N LEU A 115 17.88 -16.60 9.14
CA LEU A 115 16.94 -17.14 8.14
C LEU A 115 16.78 -18.67 8.27
N SER A 116 16.32 -19.18 9.42
CA SER A 116 15.92 -20.59 9.53
C SER A 116 14.93 -20.78 10.67
N GLY A 117 13.68 -21.15 10.34
CA GLY A 117 12.93 -22.02 11.25
C GLY A 117 11.42 -21.81 11.49
N LEU A 118 10.72 -20.81 10.95
CA LEU A 118 9.27 -20.64 11.25
C LEU A 118 8.47 -20.15 10.03
N ILE A 119 7.93 -21.07 9.22
CA ILE A 119 7.48 -20.78 7.84
C ILE A 119 5.96 -20.56 7.67
N SER A 120 5.09 -20.76 8.67
CA SER A 120 3.63 -20.68 8.43
C SER A 120 2.96 -19.33 8.75
N LYS A 121 3.35 -18.62 9.81
CA LYS A 121 2.81 -17.28 10.15
C LYS A 121 3.70 -16.13 9.66
N GLN A 122 4.93 -16.46 9.29
CA GLN A 122 5.95 -15.48 8.93
C GLN A 122 5.82 -15.04 7.47
N SER A 123 5.17 -15.82 6.60
CA SER A 123 4.93 -15.49 5.20
C SER A 123 4.05 -14.25 5.03
N ASN A 124 2.90 -14.17 5.71
CA ASN A 124 2.00 -12.99 5.63
C ASN A 124 2.64 -11.73 6.21
N LEU A 125 3.42 -11.87 7.29
CA LEU A 125 4.18 -10.76 7.88
C LEU A 125 5.31 -10.32 6.94
N GLN A 126 5.99 -11.26 6.28
CA GLN A 126 7.02 -10.99 5.28
C GLN A 126 6.43 -10.32 4.02
N GLU A 127 5.25 -10.74 3.56
CA GLU A 127 4.54 -10.09 2.45
C GLU A 127 4.12 -8.65 2.80
N GLY A 128 3.51 -8.45 3.97
CA GLY A 128 3.16 -7.10 4.43
C GLY A 128 4.38 -6.17 4.52
N GLU A 129 5.52 -6.68 4.97
CA GLU A 129 6.78 -5.94 5.02
C GLU A 129 7.32 -5.59 3.62
N MET A 130 7.25 -6.53 2.66
CA MET A 130 7.64 -6.27 1.26
C MET A 130 6.78 -5.14 0.66
N HIS A 131 5.47 -5.20 0.86
CA HIS A 131 4.55 -4.16 0.42
C HIS A 131 4.78 -2.83 1.13
N ALA A 132 5.19 -2.83 2.41
CA ALA A 132 5.51 -1.62 3.14
C ALA A 132 6.77 -0.93 2.61
N GLU A 133 7.81 -1.69 2.25
CA GLU A 133 9.00 -1.17 1.56
C GLU A 133 8.63 -0.53 0.21
N LEU A 134 7.82 -1.22 -0.57
CA LEU A 134 7.33 -0.73 -1.86
C LEU A 134 6.50 0.57 -1.72
N CYS A 135 5.50 0.58 -0.83
CA CYS A 135 4.66 1.76 -0.60
C CYS A 135 5.48 2.95 -0.07
N TYR A 136 6.47 2.69 0.78
CA TYR A 136 7.38 3.73 1.28
C TYR A 136 8.24 4.31 0.15
N ALA A 137 8.76 3.49 -0.75
CA ALA A 137 9.53 3.93 -1.91
C ALA A 137 8.70 4.82 -2.85
N GLU A 138 7.43 4.48 -3.06
CA GLU A 138 6.51 5.28 -3.87
C GLU A 138 6.15 6.61 -3.20
N CYS A 139 5.88 6.59 -1.88
CA CYS A 139 5.64 7.82 -1.13
C CYS A 139 6.85 8.77 -1.15
N LEU A 140 8.08 8.25 -1.18
CA LEU A 140 9.30 9.06 -1.32
C LEU A 140 9.36 9.77 -2.68
N LEU A 141 8.96 9.09 -3.76
CA LEU A 141 8.90 9.69 -5.09
C LEU A 141 7.87 10.82 -5.14
N GLN A 142 6.66 10.57 -4.65
CA GLN A 142 5.60 11.58 -4.62
C GLN A 142 5.99 12.80 -3.77
N LYS A 143 6.65 12.56 -2.63
CA LYS A 143 7.19 13.63 -1.78
C LYS A 143 8.33 14.40 -2.48
N ALA A 144 9.16 13.73 -3.28
CA ALA A 144 10.19 14.41 -4.07
C ALA A 144 9.54 15.33 -5.12
N THR A 145 8.52 14.84 -5.83
CA THR A 145 7.72 15.62 -6.77
C THR A 145 7.13 16.86 -6.10
N LEU A 146 6.44 16.71 -4.96
CA LEU A 146 5.91 17.86 -4.22
C LEU A 146 7.01 18.82 -3.73
N THR A 147 8.21 18.32 -3.41
CA THR A 147 9.33 19.18 -3.00
C THR A 147 9.78 20.08 -4.15
N PHE A 148 9.77 19.58 -5.39
CA PHE A 148 10.09 20.39 -6.57
C PHE A 148 8.99 21.39 -6.92
N VAL A 149 7.72 21.01 -6.73
CA VAL A 149 6.57 21.88 -6.99
C VAL A 149 6.42 22.98 -5.92
N GLN A 150 6.81 22.70 -4.68
CA GLN A 150 6.62 23.63 -3.57
C GLN A 150 7.49 24.89 -3.69
N ASP A 151 8.79 24.74 -3.97
CA ASP A 151 9.72 25.88 -4.06
C ASP A 151 10.89 25.56 -5.01
N GLU A 152 11.17 26.45 -5.97
CA GLU A 152 12.26 26.32 -6.95
C GLU A 152 13.65 26.74 -6.40
N ASN A 153 13.96 26.37 -5.15
CA ASN A 153 15.26 26.68 -4.57
C ASN A 153 16.21 25.46 -4.61
N MET A 154 17.51 25.75 -4.64
CA MET A 154 18.55 24.71 -4.72
C MET A 154 18.49 23.69 -3.58
N ILE A 155 18.02 24.10 -2.40
CA ILE A 155 17.87 23.21 -1.23
C ILE A 155 16.75 22.20 -1.46
N SER A 156 15.61 22.63 -2.00
CA SER A 156 14.49 21.77 -2.40
C SER A 156 14.93 20.77 -3.47
N PHE A 157 15.72 21.22 -4.45
CA PHE A 157 16.27 20.33 -5.47
C PHE A 157 17.14 19.21 -4.87
N ILE A 158 18.07 19.56 -3.97
CA ILE A 158 18.92 18.59 -3.27
C ILE A 158 18.06 17.62 -2.43
N LYS A 159 17.08 18.15 -1.68
CA LYS A 159 16.19 17.33 -0.84
C LYS A 159 15.36 16.36 -1.67
N GLY A 160 14.86 16.77 -2.82
CA GLY A 160 14.14 15.91 -3.75
C GLY A 160 15.05 14.84 -4.35
N GLY A 161 16.24 15.21 -4.82
CA GLY A 161 17.22 14.27 -5.38
C GLY A 161 17.65 13.17 -4.40
N ILE A 162 17.85 13.51 -3.12
CA ILE A 162 18.14 12.52 -2.07
C ILE A 162 16.98 11.51 -1.93
N LYS A 163 15.72 11.97 -1.95
CA LYS A 163 14.55 11.07 -1.83
C LYS A 163 14.43 10.13 -3.02
N ILE A 164 14.66 10.64 -4.23
CA ILE A 164 14.68 9.84 -5.46
C ILE A 164 15.74 8.75 -5.36
N ARG A 165 16.96 9.09 -4.91
CA ARG A 165 18.03 8.12 -4.71
C ARG A 165 17.66 7.06 -3.67
N THR A 166 17.10 7.47 -2.53
CA THR A 166 16.65 6.53 -1.49
C THR A 166 15.55 5.61 -2.00
N SER A 167 14.55 6.14 -2.72
CA SER A 167 13.49 5.32 -3.34
C SER A 167 14.08 4.30 -4.32
N TYR A 168 14.98 4.71 -5.21
CA TYR A 168 15.64 3.80 -6.15
C TYR A 168 16.37 2.66 -5.45
N GLN A 169 17.09 2.93 -4.36
CA GLN A 169 17.77 1.89 -3.58
C GLN A 169 16.77 0.89 -2.98
N ILE A 170 15.66 1.36 -2.41
CA ILE A 170 14.62 0.48 -1.86
C ILE A 170 14.01 -0.38 -2.98
N TYR A 171 13.73 0.19 -4.15
CA TYR A 171 13.25 -0.58 -5.31
C TYR A 171 14.26 -1.66 -5.75
N LYS A 172 15.57 -1.36 -5.72
CA LYS A 172 16.63 -2.34 -6.00
C LYS A 172 16.66 -3.46 -4.96
N ASP A 173 16.48 -3.14 -3.68
CA ASP A 173 16.42 -4.13 -2.61
C ASP A 173 15.18 -5.02 -2.78
N CYS A 174 14.02 -4.44 -3.11
CA CYS A 174 12.80 -5.19 -3.43
C CYS A 174 12.99 -6.11 -4.65
N GLN A 175 13.67 -5.64 -5.69
CA GLN A 175 13.99 -6.46 -6.88
C GLN A 175 14.89 -7.65 -6.52
N ASN A 176 15.85 -7.48 -5.60
CA ASN A 176 16.69 -8.57 -5.13
C ASN A 176 15.87 -9.62 -4.38
N VAL A 177 14.89 -9.20 -3.56
CA VAL A 177 13.96 -10.10 -2.87
C VAL A 177 13.10 -10.88 -3.87
N LEU A 178 12.59 -10.23 -4.92
CA LEU A 178 11.84 -10.91 -5.99
C LEU A 178 12.68 -12.01 -6.66
N ASN A 179 13.91 -11.68 -7.06
CA ASN A 179 14.80 -12.63 -7.73
C ASN A 179 15.14 -13.84 -6.84
N ALA A 180 15.25 -13.63 -5.52
CA ALA A 180 15.47 -14.71 -4.55
C ALA A 180 14.25 -15.61 -4.31
N THR A 181 13.04 -15.13 -4.64
CA THR A 181 11.75 -15.81 -4.38
C THR A 181 11.15 -16.43 -5.65
N GLN A 182 11.82 -16.28 -6.80
CA GLN A 182 11.28 -16.61 -8.13
C GLN A 182 11.05 -18.12 -8.37
N ASP A 183 11.67 -19.01 -7.59
CA ASP A 183 11.58 -20.47 -7.76
C ASP A 183 10.48 -21.14 -6.90
N VAL A 184 9.65 -20.37 -6.19
CA VAL A 184 8.59 -20.94 -5.33
C VAL A 184 7.28 -21.10 -6.10
N ALA A 185 6.91 -22.35 -6.39
CA ALA A 185 5.62 -22.68 -7.00
C ALA A 185 4.44 -22.27 -6.08
N GLY A 186 3.47 -21.53 -6.62
CA GLY A 186 2.24 -21.14 -5.90
C GLY A 186 2.28 -19.74 -5.26
N GLN A 187 2.67 -18.71 -6.01
CA GLN A 187 2.69 -17.33 -5.50
C GLN A 187 1.27 -16.77 -5.27
N SER A 188 1.10 -16.06 -4.16
CA SER A 188 -0.15 -15.39 -3.78
C SER A 188 -0.49 -14.23 -4.73
N ASP A 189 -1.76 -13.85 -4.81
CA ASP A 189 -2.17 -12.66 -5.57
C ASP A 189 -1.49 -11.39 -5.06
N SER A 190 -1.33 -11.26 -3.75
CA SER A 190 -0.56 -10.20 -3.09
C SER A 190 0.88 -10.15 -3.59
N PHE A 191 1.57 -11.28 -3.72
CA PHE A 191 2.93 -11.33 -4.25
C PHE A 191 2.99 -10.84 -5.71
N ARG A 192 2.01 -11.20 -6.55
CA ARG A 192 1.93 -10.72 -7.94
C ARG A 192 1.77 -9.19 -8.01
N GLN A 193 1.02 -8.60 -7.08
CA GLN A 193 0.89 -7.14 -6.98
C GLN A 193 2.19 -6.48 -6.56
N PHE A 194 2.93 -7.07 -5.61
CA PHE A 194 4.26 -6.62 -5.25
C PHE A 194 5.24 -6.69 -6.43
N GLU A 195 5.28 -7.84 -7.13
CA GLU A 195 6.11 -8.02 -8.33
C GLU A 195 5.80 -6.96 -9.40
N GLY A 196 4.51 -6.73 -9.66
CA GLY A 196 4.04 -5.69 -10.57
C GLY A 196 4.53 -4.29 -10.18
N GLY A 197 4.39 -3.93 -8.90
CA GLY A 197 4.83 -2.63 -8.40
C GLY A 197 6.34 -2.42 -8.48
N VAL A 198 7.15 -3.43 -8.13
CA VAL A 198 8.61 -3.35 -8.24
C VAL A 198 9.06 -3.21 -9.69
N LYS A 199 8.50 -4.01 -10.61
CA LYS A 199 8.80 -3.93 -12.05
C LYS A 199 8.42 -2.56 -12.62
N LEU A 200 7.27 -2.03 -12.22
CA LEU A 200 6.83 -0.69 -12.61
C LEU A 200 7.79 0.40 -12.12
N GLY A 201 8.21 0.35 -10.86
CA GLY A 201 9.16 1.31 -10.30
C GLY A 201 10.52 1.27 -11.00
N ILE A 202 11.14 0.08 -11.07
CA ILE A 202 12.44 -0.11 -11.76
C ILE A 202 12.35 0.29 -13.25
N GLY A 203 11.28 -0.11 -13.93
CA GLY A 203 11.03 0.27 -15.32
C GLY A 203 10.96 1.79 -15.49
N SER A 204 10.25 2.48 -14.61
CA SER A 204 10.12 3.94 -14.62
C SER A 204 11.48 4.63 -14.44
N PHE A 205 12.30 4.17 -13.49
CA PHE A 205 13.67 4.70 -13.30
C PHE A 205 14.57 4.48 -14.52
N ASN A 206 14.48 3.32 -15.15
CA ASN A 206 15.24 3.03 -16.37
C ASN A 206 14.82 3.94 -17.52
N LEU A 207 13.51 4.19 -17.69
CA LEU A 207 13.00 5.11 -18.71
C LEU A 207 13.51 6.54 -18.50
N VAL A 208 13.46 7.04 -17.26
CA VAL A 208 13.99 8.37 -16.91
C VAL A 208 15.50 8.43 -17.20
N SER A 209 16.24 7.39 -16.84
CA SER A 209 17.69 7.31 -17.11
C SER A 209 17.99 7.32 -18.62
N CYS A 210 17.23 6.57 -19.41
CA CYS A 210 17.33 6.58 -20.86
C CYS A 210 17.05 7.98 -21.44
N PHE A 211 16.02 8.67 -20.97
CA PHE A 211 15.70 10.03 -21.42
C PHE A 211 16.89 10.99 -21.18
N PHE A 212 17.50 10.95 -20.00
CA PHE A 212 18.69 11.77 -19.70
C PHE A 212 19.90 11.41 -20.56
N LEU A 213 20.14 10.12 -20.82
CA LEU A 213 21.24 9.68 -21.68
C LEU A 213 21.03 10.14 -23.13
N ILE A 214 19.82 9.99 -23.67
CA ILE A 214 19.48 10.43 -25.02
C ILE A 214 19.63 11.94 -25.13
N HIS A 215 19.11 12.70 -24.16
CA HIS A 215 19.22 14.16 -24.16
C HIS A 215 20.68 14.62 -24.09
N ARG A 216 21.51 13.98 -23.25
CA ARG A 216 22.95 14.27 -23.17
C ARG A 216 23.67 13.94 -24.47
N SER A 217 23.31 12.86 -25.16
CA SER A 217 23.88 12.51 -26.46
C SER A 217 23.50 13.46 -27.59
N GLN A 218 22.39 14.20 -27.49
CA GLN A 218 22.00 15.23 -28.46
C GLN A 218 22.72 16.58 -28.22
N LEU A 219 23.26 16.78 -27.02
CA LEU A 219 23.97 18.00 -26.61
C LEU A 219 25.50 17.89 -26.76
N MET A 220 26.03 16.71 -27.09
CA MET A 220 27.44 16.46 -27.40
C MET A 220 27.61 16.27 -28.91
#